data_AF-A0AAV2YHG9-F1
#
_entry.id   AF-A0AAV2YHG9-F1
#
_cell.length_a   1.000
_cell.length_b   1.000
_cell.length_c   1.000
_cell.angle_alpha   90.00
_cell.angle_beta   90.00
_cell.angle_gamma   90.00
#
_symmetry.space_group_name_H-M   'P 1'
#
loop_
_entity.id
_entity.type
_entity.pdbx_description
1 polymer ?
#
loop_
_entity_poly.entity_id
_entity_poly.type
_entity_poly.pdbx_seq_one_letter_code
_entity_poly.pdbx_strand_id
1 'polypeptide(L)'
;MVIGIAQALAYLHARTPAVIHRDLKSKNMLLNDQLQAKLIDFGVSQKSDIYSFGVFLSEVDTGTTPYSDLKTGDGAKMSTLRVLQLVMAGQVTPTFSSECPARIRNIAMLCLDFQPEKRPSAREIVDVLTGNQLDSV
;
A
#
# COMPACT_ATOMS: atom_id res chain seq x y z
N MET A 1 4.52 -11.65 -12.02
CA MET A 1 3.55 -10.54 -12.04
C MET A 1 3.93 -9.42 -11.06
N VAL A 2 4.03 -9.70 -9.75
CA VAL A 2 4.31 -8.69 -8.71
C VAL A 2 5.62 -7.89 -8.89
N ILE A 3 6.71 -8.55 -9.30
CA ILE A 3 8.02 -7.89 -9.53
C ILE A 3 7.92 -6.77 -10.58
N GLY A 4 7.18 -7.01 -11.68
CA GLY A 4 7.01 -6.02 -12.74
C GLY A 4 6.24 -4.79 -12.28
N ILE A 5 5.25 -4.96 -11.40
CA ILE A 5 4.50 -3.86 -10.80
C ILE A 5 5.40 -3.06 -9.84
N ALA A 6 6.20 -3.73 -9.01
CA ALA A 6 7.17 -3.07 -8.15
C ALA A 6 8.22 -2.27 -8.95
N GLN A 7 8.71 -2.82 -10.06
CA GLN A 7 9.64 -2.15 -10.97
C GLN A 7 9.02 -0.92 -11.64
N ALA A 8 7.77 -1.03 -12.11
CA ALA A 8 7.03 0.10 -12.67
C ALA A 8 6.82 1.20 -11.62
N LEU A 9 6.48 0.83 -10.39
CA LEU A 9 6.34 1.77 -9.28
C LEU A 9 7.66 2.47 -8.96
N ALA A 10 8.77 1.71 -8.90
CA ALA A 10 10.11 2.26 -8.68
C ALA A 10 10.53 3.22 -9.79
N TYR A 11 10.23 2.88 -11.05
CA TYR A 11 10.52 3.74 -12.20
C TYR A 11 9.76 5.06 -12.15
N LEU A 12 8.47 5.04 -11.78
CA LEU A 12 7.66 6.25 -11.68
C LEU A 12 8.11 7.16 -10.52
N HIS A 13 8.43 6.56 -9.37
CA HIS A 13 8.92 7.29 -8.20
C HIS A 13 10.32 7.89 -8.40
N ALA A 14 11.13 7.35 -9.30
CA ALA A 14 12.49 7.82 -9.61
C ALA A 14 12.56 9.02 -10.59
N ARG A 15 11.43 9.48 -11.15
CA ARG A 15 11.39 10.64 -12.07
C ARG A 15 11.48 11.98 -11.32
N THR A 16 11.86 13.05 -12.04
CA THR A 16 11.88 14.42 -11.49
C THR A 16 11.03 15.36 -12.37
N PRO A 17 9.89 15.87 -11.88
CA PRO A 17 9.27 15.56 -10.58
C PRO A 17 8.74 14.11 -10.54
N ALA A 18 8.70 13.52 -9.34
CA ALA A 18 8.23 12.14 -9.18
C ALA A 18 6.79 12.01 -9.68
N VAL A 19 6.56 11.05 -10.58
CA VAL A 19 5.22 10.79 -11.10
C VAL A 19 4.52 9.89 -10.11
N ILE A 20 3.69 10.50 -9.27
CA ILE A 20 2.83 9.78 -8.36
C ILE A 20 1.58 9.38 -9.13
N HIS A 21 1.23 8.10 -9.12
CA HIS A 21 0.12 7.56 -9.92
C HIS A 21 -1.20 8.29 -9.60
N ARG A 22 -1.41 8.68 -8.32
CA ARG A 22 -2.52 9.50 -7.78
C ARG A 22 -3.94 9.06 -8.13
N ASP A 23 -4.12 8.02 -8.93
CA ASP A 23 -5.44 7.52 -9.25
C ASP A 23 -5.54 6.01 -9.48
N LEU A 24 -6.24 5.37 -8.56
CA LEU A 24 -7.28 4.40 -8.90
C LEU A 24 -8.69 4.94 -8.51
N LYS A 25 -8.92 6.28 -8.34
CA LYS A 25 -10.22 6.99 -8.52
C LYS A 25 -10.21 8.52 -8.25
N SER A 26 -10.67 9.28 -9.26
CA SER A 26 -10.32 10.67 -9.61
C SER A 26 -10.88 11.79 -8.69
N LYS A 27 -10.87 11.63 -7.37
CA LYS A 27 -11.60 12.54 -6.45
C LYS A 27 -10.80 13.31 -5.39
N ASN A 28 -9.47 13.25 -5.36
CA ASN A 28 -8.69 13.97 -4.34
C ASN A 28 -8.08 15.29 -4.82
N MET A 29 -8.84 16.09 -5.57
CA MET A 29 -8.64 17.54 -5.66
C MET A 29 -9.52 18.23 -4.59
N LEU A 30 -9.16 18.09 -3.32
CA LEU A 30 -9.77 18.93 -2.29
C LEU A 30 -9.08 20.29 -2.32
N LEU A 31 -9.76 21.23 -2.98
CA LEU A 31 -9.52 22.67 -2.95
C LEU A 31 -9.62 23.18 -1.50
N ASN A 32 -8.77 24.12 -1.12
CA ASN A 32 -8.99 24.94 0.07
C ASN A 32 -9.98 26.09 -0.26
N ASP A 33 -10.47 26.78 0.77
CA ASP A 33 -11.45 27.89 0.67
C ASP A 33 -10.92 29.15 -0.06
N GLN A 34 -9.73 29.07 -0.67
CA GLN A 34 -9.06 30.13 -1.43
C GLN A 34 -8.66 29.71 -2.86
N LEU A 35 -9.15 28.56 -3.37
CA LEU A 35 -8.87 28.04 -4.71
C LEU A 35 -7.36 27.85 -5.04
N GLN A 36 -6.49 27.72 -4.03
CA GLN A 36 -5.07 27.44 -4.24
C GLN A 36 -4.76 25.95 -4.03
N ALA A 37 -4.50 25.24 -5.13
CA ALA A 37 -3.90 23.91 -5.09
C ALA A 37 -2.40 24.04 -4.77
N LYS A 38 -2.05 24.12 -3.47
CA LYS A 38 -0.66 24.07 -3.02
C LYS A 38 -0.29 22.59 -2.81
N LEU A 39 0.46 22.01 -3.74
CA LEU A 39 1.01 20.66 -3.59
C LEU A 39 2.05 20.68 -2.45
N ILE A 40 1.70 20.16 -1.28
CA ILE A 40 2.61 20.14 -0.11
C ILE A 40 3.19 18.74 0.16
N ASP A 41 2.78 17.69 -0.55
CA ASP A 41 3.15 16.33 -0.14
C ASP A 41 3.38 15.37 -1.32
N PHE A 42 4.56 15.43 -1.91
CA PHE A 42 5.00 14.38 -2.83
C PHE A 42 5.36 13.09 -2.07
N GLY A 43 5.90 13.21 -0.84
CA GLY A 43 6.31 12.09 0.00
C GLY A 43 5.15 11.24 0.53
N VAL A 44 4.11 11.87 1.09
CA VAL A 44 2.90 11.14 1.57
C VAL A 44 2.24 10.37 0.44
N SER A 45 2.28 10.91 -0.78
CA SER A 45 1.68 10.26 -1.94
C SER A 45 2.47 9.01 -2.40
N GLN A 46 3.80 9.07 -2.43
CA GLN A 46 4.62 7.88 -2.70
C GLN A 46 4.41 6.80 -1.65
N LYS A 47 4.42 7.18 -0.36
CA LYS A 47 4.17 6.24 0.74
C LYS A 47 2.75 5.67 0.73
N SER A 48 1.78 6.40 0.18
CA SER A 48 0.42 5.90 -0.03
C SER A 48 0.38 4.83 -1.12
N ASP A 49 1.10 5.03 -2.24
CA ASP A 49 1.23 4.00 -3.28
C ASP A 49 1.86 2.71 -2.71
N ILE A 50 2.85 2.85 -1.82
CA ILE A 50 3.49 1.71 -1.14
C ILE A 50 2.49 0.97 -0.25
N TYR A 51 1.64 1.68 0.50
CA TYR A 51 0.58 1.03 1.29
C TYR A 51 -0.39 0.27 0.40
N SER A 52 -0.84 0.88 -0.70
CA SER A 52 -1.70 0.23 -1.70
C SER A 52 -1.04 -0.99 -2.31
N PHE A 53 0.28 -0.98 -2.52
CA PHE A 53 1.02 -2.15 -2.97
C PHE A 53 0.98 -3.29 -1.94
N GLY A 54 1.14 -2.99 -0.64
CA GLY A 54 0.98 -3.98 0.42
C GLY A 54 -0.42 -4.62 0.45
N VAL A 55 -1.47 -3.82 0.25
CA VAL A 55 -2.85 -4.32 0.11
C VAL A 55 -3.00 -5.20 -1.13
N PHE A 56 -2.43 -4.79 -2.27
CA PHE A 56 -2.43 -5.59 -3.49
C PHE A 56 -1.72 -6.94 -3.32
N LEU A 57 -0.61 -7.00 -2.57
CA LEU A 57 0.05 -8.27 -2.25
C LEU A 57 -0.86 -9.24 -1.49
N SER A 58 -1.71 -8.75 -0.60
CA SER A 58 -2.69 -9.59 0.12
C SER A 58 -3.76 -10.16 -0.81
N GLU A 59 -4.18 -9.39 -1.82
CA GLU A 59 -5.15 -9.85 -2.81
C GLU A 59 -4.53 -10.93 -3.72
N VAL A 60 -3.30 -10.70 -4.18
CA VAL A 60 -2.57 -11.68 -5.00
C VAL A 60 -2.32 -12.98 -4.24
N ASP A 61 -2.00 -12.89 -2.95
CA ASP A 61 -1.73 -14.04 -2.10
C ASP A 61 -2.99 -14.85 -1.78
N THR A 62 -4.06 -14.19 -1.35
CA THR A 62 -5.30 -14.86 -0.94
C THR A 62 -6.20 -15.21 -2.11
N GLY A 63 -6.04 -14.55 -3.25
CA GLY A 63 -6.98 -14.62 -4.38
C GLY A 63 -8.36 -14.03 -4.08
N THR A 64 -8.49 -13.26 -3.00
CA THR A 64 -9.76 -12.68 -2.55
C THR A 64 -9.65 -11.17 -2.41
N THR A 65 -10.81 -10.49 -2.45
CA THR A 65 -10.84 -9.04 -2.20
C THR A 65 -10.28 -8.71 -0.82
N PRO A 66 -9.39 -7.70 -0.68
CA PRO A 66 -8.84 -7.30 0.60
C PRO A 66 -9.92 -7.06 1.67
N TYR A 67 -9.65 -7.51 2.89
CA TYR A 67 -10.55 -7.38 4.06
C TYR A 67 -11.91 -8.09 3.92
N SER A 68 -12.06 -9.00 2.95
CA SER A 68 -13.32 -9.74 2.75
C SER A 68 -13.64 -10.73 3.88
N ASP A 69 -12.64 -11.08 4.67
CA ASP A 69 -12.71 -11.92 5.87
C ASP A 69 -13.26 -11.18 7.10
N LEU A 70 -13.26 -9.84 7.09
CA LEU A 70 -13.84 -9.04 8.18
C LEU A 70 -15.37 -9.14 8.18
N LYS A 71 -15.89 -9.69 9.28
CA LYS A 71 -17.33 -9.85 9.52
C LYS A 71 -17.78 -9.03 10.72
N THR A 72 -19.03 -8.60 10.70
CA THR A 72 -19.70 -8.04 11.88
C THR A 72 -20.00 -9.14 12.90
N GLY A 73 -20.36 -8.77 14.13
CA GLY A 73 -20.56 -9.75 15.22
C GLY A 73 -21.66 -10.79 14.97
N ASP A 74 -22.56 -10.51 14.03
CA ASP A 74 -23.62 -11.38 13.50
C ASP A 74 -23.19 -12.21 12.28
N GLY A 75 -21.92 -12.12 11.86
CA GLY A 75 -21.35 -12.88 10.76
C GLY A 75 -21.61 -12.31 9.36
N ALA A 76 -22.30 -11.17 9.26
CA ALA A 76 -22.51 -10.48 7.98
C ALA A 76 -21.21 -9.81 7.50
N LYS A 77 -21.14 -9.53 6.18
CA LYS A 77 -20.00 -8.82 5.59
C LYS A 77 -19.90 -7.41 6.16
N MET A 78 -18.71 -7.02 6.60
CA MET A 78 -18.48 -5.67 7.11
C MET A 78 -18.63 -4.61 6.00
N SER A 79 -19.24 -3.47 6.36
CA SER A 79 -19.37 -2.35 5.42
C SER A 79 -18.01 -1.71 5.12
N THR A 80 -17.82 -1.24 3.88
CA THR A 80 -16.57 -0.58 3.45
C THR A 80 -16.19 0.60 4.35
N LEU A 81 -17.18 1.39 4.79
CA LEU A 81 -16.94 2.52 5.68
C LEU A 81 -16.39 2.07 7.04
N ARG A 82 -16.90 0.96 7.58
CA ARG A 82 -16.42 0.41 8.85
C ARG A 82 -15.01 -0.17 8.72
N VAL A 83 -14.73 -0.89 7.63
CA VAL A 83 -13.37 -1.39 7.34
C VAL A 83 -12.38 -0.22 7.27
N LEU A 84 -12.73 0.85 6.55
CA LEU A 84 -11.88 2.04 6.44
C LEU A 84 -11.59 2.67 7.81
N GLN A 85 -12.60 2.82 8.67
CA GLN A 85 -12.42 3.34 10.03
C GLN A 85 -11.45 2.48 10.86
N LEU A 86 -11.56 1.16 10.79
CA LEU A 86 -10.68 0.24 11.51
C LEU A 86 -9.25 0.32 10.99
N VAL A 87 -9.05 0.43 9.67
CA VAL A 87 -7.74 0.62 9.05
C VAL A 87 -7.11 1.94 9.50
N MET A 88 -7.88 3.04 9.45
CA MET A 88 -7.41 4.37 9.89
C MET A 88 -7.13 4.42 11.39
N ALA A 89 -7.75 3.56 12.19
CA ALA A 89 -7.46 3.41 13.61
C ALA A 89 -6.28 2.45 13.89
N GLY A 90 -5.67 1.86 12.85
CA GLY A 90 -4.60 0.87 12.99
C GLY A 90 -5.04 -0.45 13.62
N GLN A 91 -6.35 -0.73 13.64
CA GLN A 91 -6.92 -1.90 14.32
C GLN A 91 -6.97 -3.14 13.45
N VAL A 92 -6.93 -2.98 12.13
CA VAL A 92 -6.95 -4.08 11.16
C VAL A 92 -5.93 -3.85 10.06
N THR A 93 -5.37 -4.93 9.57
CA THR A 93 -4.51 -5.00 8.38
C THR A 93 -5.03 -6.15 7.50
N PRO A 94 -4.79 -6.13 6.18
CA PRO A 94 -5.27 -7.19 5.32
C PRO A 94 -4.55 -8.51 5.65
N THR A 95 -5.27 -9.61 5.49
CA THR A 95 -4.79 -10.95 5.82
C THR A 95 -4.02 -11.58 4.67
N PHE A 96 -3.15 -12.52 5.02
CA PHE A 96 -2.34 -13.31 4.09
C PHE A 96 -2.55 -14.79 4.42
N SER A 97 -2.66 -15.62 3.40
CA SER A 97 -2.79 -17.08 3.48
C SER A 97 -1.63 -17.70 4.24
N SER A 98 -1.80 -18.88 4.83
CA SER A 98 -0.70 -19.60 5.51
C SER A 98 0.43 -20.04 4.58
N GLU A 99 0.16 -20.14 3.27
CA GLU A 99 1.11 -20.56 2.25
C GLU A 99 1.96 -19.40 1.72
N CYS A 100 1.63 -18.15 2.08
CA CYS A 100 2.37 -16.97 1.66
C CYS A 100 3.86 -17.09 2.04
N PRO A 101 4.79 -17.03 1.06
CA PRO A 101 6.21 -17.07 1.34
C PRO A 101 6.61 -15.98 2.32
N ALA A 102 7.40 -16.33 3.34
CA ALA A 102 7.77 -15.41 4.42
C ALA A 102 8.38 -14.09 3.91
N ARG A 103 9.18 -14.14 2.84
CA ARG A 103 9.77 -12.95 2.21
C ARG A 103 8.73 -11.98 1.67
N ILE A 104 7.67 -12.49 1.04
CA ILE A 104 6.58 -11.67 0.48
C ILE A 104 5.72 -11.11 1.62
N ARG A 105 5.38 -11.94 2.61
CA ARG A 105 4.65 -11.49 3.80
C ARG A 105 5.38 -10.35 4.51
N ASN A 106 6.69 -10.51 4.75
CA ASN A 106 7.48 -9.52 5.48
C ASN A 106 7.51 -8.17 4.77
N ILE A 107 7.80 -8.15 3.46
CA ILE A 107 7.82 -6.88 2.70
C ILE A 107 6.43 -6.26 2.62
N ALA A 108 5.37 -7.08 2.50
CA ALA A 108 4.00 -6.58 2.49
C ALA A 108 3.61 -5.94 3.83
N MET A 109 3.99 -6.54 4.96
CA MET A 109 3.74 -5.97 6.28
C MET A 109 4.49 -4.66 6.50
N LEU A 110 5.72 -4.53 5.99
CA LEU A 110 6.45 -3.26 6.01
C LEU A 110 5.76 -2.18 5.15
N CYS A 111 5.20 -2.58 4.00
CA CYS A 111 4.41 -1.66 3.16
C CYS A 111 3.14 -1.17 3.87
N LEU A 112 2.54 -2.01 4.72
CA LEU A 112 1.30 -1.76 5.45
C LEU A 112 1.51 -1.01 6.79
N ASP A 113 2.72 -0.52 7.08
CA ASP A 113 2.97 0.22 8.32
C ASP A 113 2.07 1.46 8.40
N PHE A 114 1.49 1.67 9.58
CA PHE A 114 0.62 2.82 9.84
C PHE A 114 1.36 4.14 9.63
N GLN A 115 2.64 4.19 10.02
CA GLN A 115 3.52 5.35 9.86
C GLN A 115 4.11 5.39 8.44
N PRO A 116 3.76 6.37 7.59
CA PRO A 116 4.22 6.45 6.21
C PRO A 116 5.75 6.42 6.06
N GLU A 117 6.48 7.06 6.96
CA GLU A 117 7.94 7.13 6.99
C GLU A 117 8.62 5.77 7.14
N LYS A 118 7.98 4.82 7.84
CA LYS A 118 8.50 3.46 8.05
C LYS A 118 8.35 2.54 6.85
N ARG A 119 7.46 2.86 5.93
CA ARG A 119 7.23 2.05 4.73
C ARG A 119 8.48 2.09 3.85
N PRO A 120 8.87 1.00 3.17
CA PRO A 120 10.02 1.00 2.28
C PRO A 120 9.78 1.88 1.04
N SER A 121 10.85 2.21 0.34
CA SER A 121 10.81 2.74 -1.03
C SER A 121 10.46 1.64 -2.02
N ALA A 122 9.93 2.03 -3.18
CA ALA A 122 9.65 1.08 -4.26
C ALA A 122 10.92 0.35 -4.75
N ARG A 123 12.09 0.97 -4.64
CA ARG A 123 13.38 0.33 -4.96
C ARG A 123 13.72 -0.79 -4.00
N GLU A 124 13.63 -0.54 -2.70
CA GLU A 124 13.88 -1.56 -1.67
C GLU A 124 12.91 -2.76 -1.82
N ILE A 125 11.65 -2.49 -2.17
CA ILE A 125 10.68 -3.55 -2.49
C ILE A 125 11.17 -4.41 -3.66
N VAL A 126 11.63 -3.79 -4.75
CA VAL A 126 12.17 -4.53 -5.91
C VAL A 126 13.36 -5.38 -5.50
N ASP A 127 14.31 -4.82 -4.74
CA ASP A 127 15.53 -5.51 -4.31
C ASP A 127 15.20 -6.74 -3.46
N VAL A 128 14.24 -6.63 -2.53
CA VAL A 128 13.77 -7.75 -1.71
C VAL A 128 13.06 -8.81 -2.56
N LEU A 129 12.24 -8.41 -3.53
CA LEU A 129 11.48 -9.34 -4.36
C LEU A 129 12.37 -10.10 -5.35
N THR A 130 13.41 -9.46 -5.89
CA THR A 130 14.39 -10.07 -6.80
C THR A 130 15.44 -10.91 -6.07
N GLY A 131 15.53 -10.80 -4.75
CA GLY A 131 16.49 -11.54 -3.93
C GLY A 131 17.88 -10.90 -3.90
N ASN A 132 17.98 -9.61 -4.21
CA ASN A 132 19.22 -8.83 -4.26
C ASN A 132 19.66 -8.28 -2.89
N GLN A 133 19.25 -8.89 -1.78
CA GLN A 133 19.53 -8.34 -0.45
C GLN A 133 21.04 -8.17 -0.24
N LEU A 134 21.50 -6.92 -0.15
CA LEU A 134 22.68 -6.58 0.63
C LEU A 134 22.29 -6.83 2.09
N ASP A 135 22.91 -7.84 2.68
CA ASP A 135 22.94 -8.00 4.13
C ASP A 135 23.44 -6.70 4.77
N SER A 136 22.86 -6.36 5.93
CA SER A 136 23.26 -5.29 6.87
C SER A 136 22.77 -3.87 6.53
N VAL A 137 21.81 -3.35 7.29
CA VAL A 137 22.00 -2.48 8.49
C VAL A 137 20.75 -2.57 9.36
#